data_AF-E1BJQ4-F1
#
_entry.id   AF-E1BJQ4-F1
#
_cell.length_a   1.000
_cell.length_b   1.000
_cell.length_c   1.000
_cell.angle_alpha   90.00
_cell.angle_beta   90.00
_cell.angle_gamma   90.00
#
_symmetry.space_group_name_H-M   'P 1'
#
loop_
_entity.id
_entity.type
_entity.pdbx_description
1 polymer ?
#
loop_
_entity_poly.entity_id
_entity_poly.type
_entity_poly.pdbx_seq_one_letter_code
_entity_poly.pdbx_strand_id
1 'polypeptide(L)'
;MSKLLDLHLAAELGKTLLERNKELEESLQQMYSTNEEQVQEIEYLTKQLDTLRHVNEQHAKVYEQLDLAARDLELTNQKLVLESKVAQQKIHGLTETIERLQTQVEELQAQVEQLRDLEQLRVRREKRERRRTIHTFPCLKELCTSPRCEDAFRLHSSSLELGPRPLEQENERLQTLVGVLRSQVSQERQRKERAEREYAAVLQEYSELERQLCEMEGCRFRVQELEAELLELQQMKQAKTYLLGREDHLAEALLAPLTQAPEADDPQPGIGDDSGPQDGVSSPAASPGHAVRKSCSDTALNAIVAKDPASRHAGNLTLHANSVRKRGMSILREVDEQYHALLEKYEELLSKCRQHGAGVRHAGVQTSRPISRDSSWRDLRAGEEGLGETKAEKSLSQHVEAVDKRLEQSQPEYKALFKEIFSRIQKTKADINATKVKTHSSK
;
A
#
# COMPACT_ATOMS: atom_id res chain seq x y z
N MET A 1 18.09 -102.04 27.43
CA MET A 1 18.48 -101.12 26.32
C MET A 1 17.33 -100.25 25.84
N SER A 2 16.12 -100.75 25.56
CA SER A 2 15.01 -99.91 25.03
C SER A 2 14.58 -98.75 25.94
N LYS A 3 14.44 -98.96 27.26
CA LYS A 3 14.08 -97.89 28.21
C LYS A 3 15.06 -96.71 28.26
N LEU A 4 16.32 -96.93 27.89
CA LEU A 4 17.33 -95.87 27.87
C LEU A 4 17.19 -94.99 26.62
N LEU A 5 16.77 -95.60 25.50
CA LEU A 5 16.52 -94.92 24.23
C LEU A 5 15.27 -94.02 24.31
N ASP A 6 14.19 -94.53 24.92
CA ASP A 6 12.95 -93.77 25.11
C ASP A 6 13.16 -92.54 26.01
N LEU A 7 13.98 -92.69 27.05
CA LEU A 7 14.35 -91.59 27.95
C LEU A 7 15.22 -90.54 27.23
N HIS A 8 16.15 -90.98 26.39
CA HIS A 8 16.98 -90.09 25.60
C HIS A 8 16.14 -89.29 24.60
N LEU A 9 15.22 -89.94 23.89
CA LEU A 9 14.29 -89.28 22.96
C LEU A 9 13.38 -88.27 23.67
N ALA A 10 12.85 -88.62 24.84
CA ALA A 10 12.04 -87.70 25.65
C ALA A 10 12.86 -86.48 26.11
N ALA A 11 14.14 -86.67 26.45
CA ALA A 11 15.04 -85.58 26.81
C ALA A 11 15.38 -84.68 25.62
N GLU A 12 15.60 -85.24 24.42
CA GLU A 12 15.81 -84.46 23.20
C GLU A 12 14.57 -83.63 22.83
N LEU A 13 13.38 -84.22 22.87
CA LEU A 13 12.13 -83.49 22.64
C LEU A 13 11.89 -82.39 23.68
N GLY A 14 12.17 -82.68 24.96
CA GLY A 14 12.10 -81.69 26.04
C GLY A 14 13.07 -80.52 25.81
N LYS A 15 14.29 -80.82 25.36
CA LYS A 15 15.29 -79.81 25.01
C LYS A 15 14.83 -78.94 23.84
N THR A 16 14.32 -79.53 22.75
CA THR A 16 13.80 -78.77 21.60
C THR A 16 12.60 -77.90 21.98
N LEU A 17 11.70 -78.40 22.84
CA LEU A 17 10.57 -77.62 23.33
C LEU A 17 11.01 -76.45 24.21
N LEU A 18 12.02 -76.63 25.05
CA LEU A 18 12.60 -75.56 25.86
C LEU A 18 13.32 -74.53 24.99
N GLU A 19 14.09 -74.96 24.00
CA GLU A 19 14.74 -74.08 23.01
C GLU A 19 13.70 -73.24 22.26
N ARG A 20 12.63 -73.88 21.77
CA ARG A 20 11.53 -73.17 21.12
C ARG A 20 10.77 -72.22 22.05
N ASN A 21 10.56 -72.61 23.31
CA ASN A 21 9.97 -71.71 24.31
C ASN A 21 10.85 -70.48 24.53
N LYS A 22 12.16 -70.70 24.67
CA LYS A 22 13.14 -69.63 24.86
C LYS A 22 13.19 -68.69 23.66
N GLU A 23 13.18 -69.21 22.44
CA GLU A 23 13.11 -68.39 21.22
C GLU A 23 11.83 -67.55 21.16
N LEU A 24 10.68 -68.11 21.58
CA LEU A 24 9.43 -67.37 21.66
C LEU A 24 9.46 -66.29 22.73
N GLU A 25 10.04 -66.57 23.91
CA GLU A 25 10.25 -65.59 24.98
C GLU A 25 11.18 -64.45 24.52
N GLU A 26 12.29 -64.77 23.85
CA GLU A 26 13.24 -63.81 23.29
C GLU A 26 12.56 -62.95 22.20
N SER A 27 11.78 -63.56 21.30
CA SER A 27 11.02 -62.83 20.28
C SER A 27 9.95 -61.90 20.88
N LEU A 28 9.26 -62.34 21.92
CA LEU A 28 8.27 -61.55 22.64
C LEU A 28 8.91 -60.38 23.39
N GLN A 29 10.08 -60.59 24.02
CA GLN A 29 10.86 -59.52 24.64
C GLN A 29 11.32 -58.49 23.60
N GLN A 30 11.80 -58.91 22.43
CA GLN A 30 12.11 -58.00 21.32
C GLN A 30 10.88 -57.22 20.86
N MET A 31 9.73 -57.88 20.72
CA MET A 31 8.48 -57.20 20.40
C MET A 31 8.13 -56.12 21.43
N TYR A 32 8.25 -56.42 22.73
CA TYR A 32 8.02 -55.42 23.79
C TYR A 32 9.01 -54.25 23.70
N SER A 33 10.31 -54.49 23.52
CA SER A 33 11.28 -53.40 23.40
C SER A 33 11.02 -52.52 22.18
N THR A 34 10.69 -53.11 21.03
CA THR A 34 10.34 -52.34 19.82
C THR A 34 9.05 -51.55 20.00
N ASN A 35 8.07 -52.09 20.73
CA ASN A 35 6.83 -51.39 21.02
C ASN A 35 7.08 -50.18 21.94
N GLU A 36 7.92 -50.34 22.97
CA GLU A 36 8.31 -49.23 23.85
C GLU A 36 9.03 -48.11 23.08
N GLU A 37 9.94 -48.45 22.16
CA GLU A 37 10.61 -47.48 21.29
C GLU A 37 9.62 -46.73 20.39
N GLN A 38 8.66 -47.44 19.78
CA GLN A 38 7.61 -46.84 18.96
C GLN A 38 6.72 -45.88 19.77
N VAL A 39 6.37 -46.23 21.01
CA VAL A 39 5.61 -45.34 21.90
C VAL A 39 6.40 -44.07 22.20
N GLN A 40 7.70 -44.18 22.48
CA GLN A 40 8.56 -43.01 22.71
C GLN A 40 8.67 -42.12 21.46
N GLU A 41 8.75 -42.71 20.27
CA GLU A 41 8.74 -41.97 19.01
C GLU A 41 7.42 -41.23 18.80
N ILE A 42 6.28 -41.89 19.03
CA ILE A 42 4.95 -41.26 18.94
C ILE A 42 4.85 -40.08 19.91
N GLU A 43 5.32 -40.24 21.15
CA GLU A 43 5.33 -39.14 22.13
C GLU A 43 6.21 -37.97 21.69
N TYR A 44 7.38 -38.24 21.12
CA TYR A 44 8.28 -37.20 20.61
C TYR A 44 7.65 -36.44 19.44
N LEU A 45 7.08 -37.17 18.46
CA LEU A 45 6.38 -36.57 17.33
C LEU A 45 5.15 -35.78 17.77
N THR A 46 4.42 -36.26 18.78
CA THR A 46 3.27 -35.54 19.37
C THR A 46 3.73 -34.22 19.99
N LYS A 47 4.81 -34.23 20.76
CA LYS A 47 5.40 -33.00 21.33
C LYS A 47 5.84 -32.02 20.23
N GLN A 48 6.43 -32.52 19.14
CA GLN A 48 6.78 -31.67 17.98
C GLN A 48 5.53 -31.09 17.29
N LEU A 49 4.46 -31.86 17.16
CA LEU A 49 3.20 -31.36 16.60
C LEU A 49 2.57 -30.28 17.49
N ASP A 50 2.63 -30.44 18.82
CA ASP A 50 2.09 -29.45 19.75
C ASP A 50 2.89 -28.15 19.74
N THR A 51 4.23 -28.21 19.60
CA THR A 51 5.03 -26.98 19.41
C THR A 51 4.71 -26.31 18.09
N LEU A 52 4.53 -27.07 17.00
CA LEU A 52 4.13 -26.52 15.70
C LEU A 52 2.73 -25.88 15.75
N ARG A 53 1.78 -26.50 16.47
CA ARG A 53 0.45 -25.91 16.72
C ARG A 53 0.57 -24.58 17.46
N HIS A 54 1.37 -24.53 18.52
CA HIS A 54 1.59 -23.30 19.28
C HIS A 54 2.22 -22.18 18.44
N VAL A 55 3.22 -22.51 17.62
CA VAL A 55 3.83 -21.53 16.69
C VAL A 55 2.81 -21.04 15.67
N ASN A 56 1.99 -21.93 15.12
CA ASN A 56 0.94 -21.54 14.17
C ASN A 56 -0.11 -20.63 14.81
N GLU A 57 -0.53 -20.90 16.04
CA GLU A 57 -1.42 -20.01 16.81
C GLU A 57 -0.78 -18.65 17.08
N GLN A 58 0.52 -18.61 17.38
CA GLN A 58 1.26 -17.35 17.52
C GLN A 58 1.32 -16.58 16.20
N HIS A 59 1.58 -17.27 15.09
CA HIS A 59 1.58 -16.66 13.76
C HIS A 59 0.20 -16.07 13.43
N ALA A 60 -0.88 -16.79 13.68
CA ALA A 60 -2.24 -16.29 13.50
C ALA A 60 -2.49 -14.99 14.29
N LYS A 61 -2.10 -14.95 15.57
CA LYS A 61 -2.21 -13.74 16.40
C LYS A 61 -1.39 -12.56 15.88
N VAL A 62 -0.18 -12.82 15.39
CA VAL A 62 0.67 -11.76 14.81
C VAL A 62 0.07 -11.23 13.50
N TYR A 63 -0.49 -12.11 12.66
CA TYR A 63 -1.20 -11.67 11.45
C TYR A 63 -2.43 -10.82 11.78
N GLU A 64 -3.24 -11.23 12.76
CA GLU A 64 -4.38 -10.43 13.22
C GLU A 64 -3.94 -9.05 13.74
N GLN A 65 -2.86 -8.98 14.51
CA GLN A 65 -2.30 -7.71 15.00
C GLN A 65 -1.78 -6.84 13.85
N LEU A 66 -1.12 -7.43 12.87
CA LEU A 66 -0.63 -6.72 11.69
C LEU A 66 -1.79 -6.16 10.87
N ASP A 67 -2.87 -6.93 10.69
CA ASP A 67 -4.08 -6.50 9.98
C ASP A 67 -4.77 -5.33 10.69
N LEU A 68 -4.86 -5.37 12.02
CA LEU A 68 -5.39 -4.25 12.80
C LEU A 68 -4.51 -3.01 12.65
N ALA A 69 -3.20 -3.14 12.79
CA ALA A 69 -2.26 -2.02 12.65
C ALA A 69 -2.29 -1.44 11.22
N ALA A 70 -2.39 -2.28 10.18
CA ALA A 70 -2.52 -1.83 8.80
C ALA A 70 -3.78 -1.00 8.60
N ARG A 71 -4.94 -1.47 9.09
CA ARG A 71 -6.21 -0.71 9.03
C ARG A 71 -6.13 0.61 9.79
N ASP A 72 -5.53 0.64 10.98
CA ASP A 72 -5.34 1.87 11.74
C ASP A 72 -4.45 2.89 11.00
N LEU A 73 -3.38 2.41 10.36
CA LEU A 73 -2.51 3.24 9.52
C LEU A 73 -3.24 3.76 8.28
N GLU A 74 -4.08 2.95 7.63
CA GLU A 74 -4.91 3.39 6.51
C GLU A 74 -5.91 4.47 6.93
N LEU A 75 -6.60 4.28 8.05
CA LEU A 75 -7.55 5.26 8.58
C LEU A 75 -6.87 6.58 8.96
N THR A 76 -5.72 6.52 9.63
CA THR A 76 -4.95 7.73 9.96
C THR A 76 -4.41 8.43 8.72
N ASN A 77 -3.95 7.68 7.72
CA ASN A 77 -3.52 8.24 6.44
C ASN A 77 -4.68 8.95 5.72
N GLN A 78 -5.84 8.31 5.62
CA GLN A 78 -7.05 8.93 5.03
C GLN A 78 -7.42 10.24 5.75
N LYS A 79 -7.40 10.24 7.09
CA LYS A 79 -7.64 11.46 7.89
C LYS A 79 -6.63 12.56 7.56
N LEU A 80 -5.33 12.25 7.57
CA LEU A 80 -4.27 13.20 7.24
C LEU A 80 -4.40 13.74 5.80
N VAL A 81 -4.80 12.91 4.85
CA VAL A 81 -5.06 13.35 3.46
C VAL A 81 -6.23 14.34 3.41
N LEU A 82 -7.31 14.09 4.14
CA LEU A 82 -8.44 15.01 4.22
C LEU A 82 -8.05 16.33 4.88
N GLU A 83 -7.34 16.29 6.01
CA GLU A 83 -6.83 17.49 6.68
C GLU A 83 -5.87 18.28 5.79
N SER A 84 -4.98 17.60 5.07
CA SER A 84 -4.08 18.20 4.09
C SER A 84 -4.86 18.89 2.97
N LYS A 85 -5.92 18.28 2.43
CA LYS A 85 -6.80 18.90 1.42
C LYS A 85 -7.49 20.15 1.96
N VAL A 86 -8.00 20.12 3.19
CA VAL A 86 -8.64 21.28 3.83
C VAL A 86 -7.63 22.41 4.06
N ALA A 87 -6.43 22.08 4.54
CA ALA A 87 -5.34 23.04 4.71
C ALA A 87 -4.91 23.65 3.37
N GLN A 88 -4.80 22.83 2.32
CA GLN A 88 -4.53 23.30 0.96
C GLN A 88 -5.61 24.27 0.48
N GLN A 89 -6.90 23.96 0.62
CA GLN A 89 -7.99 24.88 0.25
C GLN A 89 -7.89 26.22 0.99
N LYS A 90 -7.56 26.19 2.28
CA LYS A 90 -7.34 27.40 3.08
C LYS A 90 -6.15 28.22 2.58
N ILE A 91 -5.04 27.56 2.24
CA ILE A 91 -3.86 28.20 1.65
C ILE A 91 -4.24 28.86 0.32
N HIS A 92 -4.95 28.15 -0.56
CA HIS A 92 -5.39 28.71 -1.84
C HIS A 92 -6.28 29.95 -1.64
N GLY A 93 -7.28 29.88 -0.74
CA GLY A 93 -8.12 31.05 -0.42
C GLY A 93 -7.31 32.24 0.09
N LEU A 94 -6.32 32.02 0.96
CA LEU A 94 -5.42 33.07 1.44
C LEU A 94 -4.52 33.61 0.31
N THR A 95 -3.97 32.75 -0.54
CA THR A 95 -3.17 33.16 -1.70
C THR A 95 -3.97 34.05 -2.63
N GLU A 96 -5.22 33.68 -2.95
CA GLU A 96 -6.09 34.53 -3.76
C GLU A 96 -6.38 35.89 -3.09
N THR A 97 -6.52 35.95 -1.76
CA THR A 97 -6.68 37.24 -1.06
C THR A 97 -5.42 38.08 -1.15
N ILE A 98 -4.24 37.46 -1.05
CA ILE A 98 -2.95 38.15 -1.20
C ILE A 98 -2.81 38.69 -2.63
N GLU A 99 -3.12 37.89 -3.64
CA GLU A 99 -3.09 38.33 -5.05
C GLU A 99 -4.01 39.52 -5.31
N ARG A 100 -5.26 39.49 -4.79
CA ARG A 100 -6.18 40.64 -4.90
C ARG A 100 -5.66 41.90 -4.20
N LEU A 101 -4.98 41.73 -3.06
CA LEU A 101 -4.37 42.86 -2.36
C LEU A 101 -3.12 43.38 -3.11
N GLN A 102 -2.33 42.48 -3.72
CA GLN A 102 -1.18 42.85 -4.54
C GLN A 102 -1.62 43.67 -5.75
N THR A 103 -2.67 43.25 -6.47
CA THR A 103 -3.19 44.03 -7.61
C THR A 103 -3.68 45.41 -7.17
N GLN A 104 -4.34 45.53 -6.01
CA GLN A 104 -4.75 46.84 -5.47
C GLN A 104 -3.55 47.73 -5.11
N VAL A 105 -2.49 47.16 -4.54
CA VAL A 105 -1.26 47.90 -4.22
C VAL A 105 -0.54 48.36 -5.50
N GLU A 106 -0.48 47.53 -6.53
CA GLU A 106 0.09 47.86 -7.83
C GLU A 106 -0.72 48.98 -8.53
N GLU A 107 -2.05 48.91 -8.48
CA GLU A 107 -2.94 49.97 -8.99
C GLU A 107 -2.72 51.30 -8.26
N LEU A 108 -2.65 51.27 -6.92
CA LEU A 108 -2.36 52.47 -6.12
C LEU A 108 -0.96 53.02 -6.38
N GLN A 109 0.05 52.15 -6.53
CA GLN A 109 1.40 52.56 -6.92
C GLN A 109 1.40 53.24 -8.29
N ALA A 110 0.71 52.68 -9.29
CA ALA A 110 0.58 53.28 -10.60
C ALA A 110 -0.09 54.67 -10.54
N GLN A 111 -1.15 54.83 -9.72
CA GLN A 111 -1.79 56.14 -9.51
C GLN A 111 -0.83 57.16 -8.86
N VAL A 112 -0.04 56.74 -7.87
CA VAL A 112 0.97 57.60 -7.21
C VAL A 112 2.07 58.01 -8.19
N GLU A 113 2.53 57.08 -9.04
CA GLU A 113 3.53 57.36 -10.08
C GLU A 113 2.99 58.34 -11.12
N GLN A 114 1.75 58.16 -11.58
CA GLN A 114 1.08 59.11 -12.48
C GLN A 114 0.99 60.52 -11.88
N LEU A 115 0.60 60.63 -10.60
CA LEU A 115 0.56 61.93 -9.91
C LEU A 115 1.96 62.56 -9.79
N ARG A 116 2.99 61.75 -9.48
CA ARG A 116 4.39 62.21 -9.45
C ARG A 116 4.85 62.70 -10.82
N ASP A 117 4.49 62.02 -11.91
CA ASP A 117 4.83 62.44 -13.27
C ASP A 117 4.13 63.76 -13.64
N LEU A 118 2.85 63.91 -13.31
CA LEU A 118 2.11 65.16 -13.51
C LEU A 118 2.72 66.31 -12.70
N GLU A 119 3.15 66.06 -11.47
CA GLU A 119 3.83 67.04 -10.63
C GLU A 119 5.20 67.42 -11.21
N GLN A 120 5.99 66.47 -11.68
CA GLN A 120 7.24 66.76 -12.37
C GLN A 120 7.03 67.59 -13.64
N LEU A 121 5.97 67.31 -14.40
CA LEU A 121 5.59 68.11 -15.57
C LEU A 121 5.17 69.53 -15.16
N ARG A 122 4.42 69.70 -14.07
CA ARG A 122 4.08 71.02 -13.49
C ARG A 122 5.34 71.79 -13.10
N VAL A 123 6.26 71.18 -12.35
CA VAL A 123 7.53 71.81 -11.94
C VAL A 123 8.39 72.17 -13.16
N ARG A 124 8.44 71.33 -14.21
CA ARG A 124 9.15 71.67 -15.46
C ARG A 124 8.50 72.84 -16.19
N ARG A 125 7.16 72.90 -16.27
CA ARG A 125 6.43 74.05 -16.84
C ARG A 125 6.72 75.31 -16.03
N GLU A 126 6.63 75.24 -14.71
CA GLU A 126 6.91 76.35 -13.82
C GLU A 126 8.37 76.81 -13.92
N LYS A 127 9.34 75.90 -14.04
CA LYS A 127 10.76 76.28 -14.30
C LYS A 127 10.94 76.97 -15.65
N ARG A 128 10.22 76.54 -16.69
CA ARG A 128 10.23 77.21 -18.01
C ARG A 128 9.54 78.57 -17.95
N GLU A 129 8.47 78.69 -17.17
CA GLU A 129 7.73 79.93 -16.96
C GLU A 129 8.52 80.92 -16.10
N ARG A 130 9.14 80.48 -15.00
CA ARG A 130 10.09 81.27 -14.21
C ARG A 130 11.26 81.77 -15.06
N ARG A 131 11.78 80.96 -15.99
CA ARG A 131 12.81 81.42 -16.96
C ARG A 131 12.28 82.47 -17.95
N ARG A 132 10.97 82.51 -18.22
CA ARG A 132 10.32 83.56 -19.02
C ARG A 132 10.01 84.80 -18.17
N THR A 133 9.58 84.65 -16.92
CA THR A 133 9.24 85.76 -16.02
C THR A 133 10.46 86.40 -15.35
N ILE A 134 11.65 85.78 -15.37
CA ILE A 134 12.90 86.50 -15.04
C ILE A 134 13.14 87.68 -16.01
N HIS A 135 12.58 87.64 -17.23
CA HIS A 135 12.59 88.76 -18.18
C HIS A 135 11.35 89.68 -18.10
N THR A 136 10.49 89.53 -17.08
CA THR A 136 9.34 90.43 -16.89
C THR A 136 9.13 90.68 -15.39
N PHE A 137 9.58 91.86 -14.95
CA PHE A 137 9.44 92.53 -13.65
C PHE A 137 8.73 91.79 -12.48
N PRO A 138 9.39 91.65 -11.31
CA PRO A 138 8.74 91.22 -10.07
C PRO A 138 7.93 92.36 -9.45
N CYS A 139 6.64 92.45 -9.77
CA CYS A 139 5.70 93.37 -9.12
C CYS A 139 4.33 92.72 -8.96
N LEU A 140 4.23 91.65 -8.15
CA LEU A 140 2.94 91.11 -7.70
C LEU A 140 3.05 90.49 -6.29
N LYS A 141 3.89 91.05 -5.42
CA LYS A 141 3.94 90.67 -4.00
C LYS A 141 3.05 91.55 -3.11
N GLU A 142 2.45 92.60 -3.67
CA GLU A 142 1.65 93.59 -2.92
C GLU A 142 0.12 93.51 -3.14
N LEU A 143 -0.38 92.62 -4.01
CA LEU A 143 -1.83 92.48 -4.23
C LEU A 143 -2.50 91.37 -3.40
N CYS A 144 -1.77 90.64 -2.56
CA CYS A 144 -2.34 89.59 -1.70
C CYS A 144 -2.37 89.94 -0.20
N THR A 145 -1.94 91.12 0.21
CA THR A 145 -2.20 91.66 1.56
C THR A 145 -3.47 92.51 1.56
N SER A 146 -4.60 91.90 1.18
CA SER A 146 -5.93 92.46 1.40
C SER A 146 -6.58 91.73 2.58
N PRO A 147 -6.93 92.41 3.68
CA PRO A 147 -7.53 91.78 4.87
C PRO A 147 -9.04 91.55 4.66
N ARG A 148 -9.42 90.89 3.56
CA ARG A 148 -10.80 90.45 3.28
C ARG A 148 -10.92 88.94 3.17
N CYS A 149 -10.14 88.20 3.95
CA CYS A 149 -10.27 86.76 4.10
C CYS A 149 -10.49 86.39 5.57
N GLU A 150 -11.45 87.03 6.23
CA GLU A 150 -12.00 86.57 7.52
C GLU A 150 -13.35 85.83 7.34
N ASP A 151 -13.94 85.85 6.15
CA ASP A 151 -15.23 85.15 5.90
C ASP A 151 -15.08 83.69 5.44
N ALA A 152 -13.87 83.16 5.31
CA ALA A 152 -13.66 81.75 4.96
C ALA A 152 -13.79 80.78 6.16
N PHE A 153 -13.79 81.29 7.39
CA PHE A 153 -13.89 80.46 8.60
C PHE A 153 -15.33 80.15 9.02
N ARG A 154 -16.34 80.72 8.36
CA ARG A 154 -17.75 80.35 8.60
C ARG A 154 -18.26 79.21 7.69
N LEU A 155 -17.50 78.83 6.66
CA LEU A 155 -17.90 77.76 5.73
C LEU A 155 -17.49 76.34 6.20
N HIS A 156 -16.73 76.22 7.29
CA HIS A 156 -16.36 74.93 7.87
C HIS A 156 -17.43 74.34 8.81
N SER A 157 -18.64 74.91 8.84
CA SER A 157 -19.82 74.24 9.41
C SER A 157 -20.59 73.39 8.37
N SER A 158 -20.05 73.19 7.17
CA SER A 158 -20.65 72.32 6.14
C SER A 158 -20.13 70.88 6.16
N SER A 159 -19.43 70.47 7.24
CA SER A 159 -18.92 69.10 7.39
C SER A 159 -19.98 68.07 7.83
N LEU A 160 -21.27 68.40 7.92
CA LEU A 160 -22.29 67.47 8.45
C LEU A 160 -23.65 67.49 7.72
N GLU A 161 -23.67 67.82 6.42
CA GLU A 161 -24.81 67.45 5.57
C GLU A 161 -24.37 66.49 4.47
N LEU A 162 -24.01 65.26 4.88
CA LEU A 162 -24.28 64.11 4.02
C LEU A 162 -25.81 64.04 3.91
N GLY A 163 -26.36 64.57 2.82
CA GLY A 163 -27.79 64.47 2.54
C GLY A 163 -28.26 63.01 2.54
N PRO A 164 -29.57 62.75 2.59
CA PRO A 164 -30.14 61.39 2.71
C PRO A 164 -29.64 60.36 1.68
N ARG A 165 -29.19 60.82 0.51
CA ARG A 165 -28.91 60.01 -0.69
C ARG A 165 -27.80 58.95 -0.56
N PRO A 166 -26.60 59.21 -0.02
CA PRO A 166 -25.58 58.18 0.24
C PRO A 166 -26.03 57.10 1.23
N LEU A 167 -26.74 57.48 2.31
CA LEU A 167 -27.28 56.52 3.27
C LEU A 167 -28.42 55.69 2.68
N GLU A 168 -29.28 56.29 1.85
CA GLU A 168 -30.32 55.57 1.10
C GLU A 168 -29.71 54.52 0.17
N GLN A 169 -28.64 54.86 -0.56
CA GLN A 169 -27.97 53.93 -1.46
C GLN A 169 -27.27 52.79 -0.72
N GLU A 170 -26.68 53.06 0.44
CA GLU A 170 -26.14 52.01 1.32
C GLU A 170 -27.26 51.14 1.89
N ASN A 171 -28.41 51.71 2.24
CA ASN A 171 -29.56 50.97 2.75
C ASN A 171 -30.14 50.03 1.67
N GLU A 172 -30.23 50.47 0.42
CA GLU A 172 -30.60 49.61 -0.72
C GLU A 172 -29.58 48.48 -0.95
N ARG A 173 -28.28 48.76 -0.85
CA ARG A 173 -27.22 47.73 -0.92
C ARG A 173 -27.30 46.73 0.23
N LEU A 174 -27.59 47.19 1.44
CA LEU A 174 -27.80 46.32 2.60
C LEU A 174 -29.08 45.49 2.45
N GLN A 175 -30.16 46.08 1.93
CA GLN A 175 -31.42 45.35 1.67
C GLN A 175 -31.24 44.27 0.61
N THR A 176 -30.52 44.55 -0.48
CA THR A 176 -30.18 43.55 -1.49
C THR A 176 -29.28 42.46 -0.93
N LEU A 177 -28.25 42.80 -0.15
CA LEU A 177 -27.38 41.83 0.52
C LEU A 177 -28.17 40.95 1.51
N VAL A 178 -29.06 41.53 2.30
CA VAL A 178 -29.95 40.80 3.21
C VAL A 178 -30.88 39.88 2.42
N GLY A 179 -31.39 40.30 1.26
CA GLY A 179 -32.16 39.47 0.36
C GLY A 179 -31.39 38.24 -0.15
N VAL A 180 -30.13 38.45 -0.56
CA VAL A 180 -29.23 37.37 -0.99
C VAL A 180 -28.89 36.43 0.17
N LEU A 181 -28.56 36.96 1.35
CA LEU A 181 -28.27 36.14 2.53
C LEU A 181 -29.51 35.32 2.96
N ARG A 182 -30.72 35.89 2.88
CA ARG A 182 -31.97 35.16 3.16
C ARG A 182 -32.21 34.03 2.16
N SER A 183 -31.99 34.26 0.86
CA SER A 183 -32.14 33.21 -0.15
C SER A 183 -31.07 32.12 0.02
N GLN A 184 -29.82 32.49 0.34
CA GLN A 184 -28.75 31.55 0.64
C GLN A 184 -29.06 30.70 1.87
N VAL A 185 -29.53 31.30 2.97
CA VAL A 185 -29.97 30.55 4.16
C VAL A 185 -31.12 29.60 3.84
N SER A 186 -32.08 30.01 3.00
CA SER A 186 -33.18 29.13 2.58
C SER A 186 -32.68 27.94 1.74
N GLN A 187 -31.68 28.18 0.88
CA GLN A 187 -31.06 27.13 0.07
C GLN A 187 -30.26 26.15 0.93
N GLU A 188 -29.51 26.64 1.91
CA GLU A 188 -28.79 25.80 2.88
C GLU A 188 -29.75 24.97 3.74
N ARG A 189 -30.88 25.55 4.19
CA ARG A 189 -31.91 24.79 4.89
C ARG A 189 -32.47 23.66 4.03
N GLN A 190 -32.77 23.93 2.76
CA GLN A 190 -33.27 22.92 1.85
C GLN A 190 -32.24 21.81 1.59
N ARG A 191 -30.95 22.17 1.43
CA ARG A 191 -29.86 21.18 1.30
C ARG A 191 -29.76 20.31 2.54
N LYS A 192 -29.79 20.92 3.73
CA LYS A 192 -29.78 20.22 5.01
C LYS A 192 -30.96 19.25 5.13
N GLU A 193 -32.19 19.69 4.85
CA GLU A 193 -33.36 18.81 4.92
C GLU A 193 -33.29 17.65 3.91
N ARG A 194 -32.69 17.84 2.73
CA ARG A 194 -32.50 16.74 1.76
C ARG A 194 -31.52 15.71 2.32
N ALA A 195 -30.39 16.16 2.84
CA ALA A 195 -29.41 15.29 3.49
C ALA A 195 -30.01 14.57 4.72
N GLU A 196 -30.86 15.24 5.51
CA GLU A 196 -31.55 14.62 6.64
C GLU A 196 -32.53 13.52 6.20
N ARG A 197 -33.26 13.72 5.08
CA ARG A 197 -34.13 12.68 4.51
C ARG A 197 -33.33 11.48 3.99
N GLU A 198 -32.21 11.73 3.32
CA GLU A 198 -31.31 10.68 2.86
C GLU A 198 -30.71 9.90 4.04
N TYR A 199 -30.27 10.59 5.09
CA TYR A 199 -29.79 9.96 6.32
C TYR A 199 -30.87 9.11 7.00
N ALA A 200 -32.11 9.62 7.08
CA ALA A 200 -33.23 8.87 7.63
C ALA A 200 -33.56 7.60 6.80
N ALA A 201 -33.48 7.67 5.47
CA ALA A 201 -33.66 6.51 4.60
C ALA A 201 -32.57 5.45 4.83
N VAL A 202 -31.29 5.87 4.90
CA VAL A 202 -30.17 4.95 5.18
C VAL A 202 -30.31 4.30 6.56
N LEU A 203 -30.78 5.04 7.58
CA LEU A 203 -31.06 4.45 8.89
C LEU A 203 -32.17 3.39 8.84
N GLN A 204 -33.21 3.60 8.02
CA GLN A 204 -34.25 2.59 7.82
C GLN A 204 -33.69 1.34 7.15
N GLU A 205 -32.93 1.49 6.07
CA GLU A 205 -32.25 0.38 5.38
C GLU A 205 -31.31 -0.38 6.33
N TYR A 206 -30.55 0.33 7.17
CA TYR A 206 -29.69 -0.29 8.17
C TYR A 206 -30.49 -1.13 9.17
N SER A 207 -31.61 -0.61 9.69
CA SER A 207 -32.47 -1.35 10.61
C SER A 207 -33.14 -2.58 9.97
N GLU A 208 -33.46 -2.52 8.67
CA GLU A 208 -33.99 -3.64 7.92
C GLU A 208 -32.93 -4.74 7.72
N LEU A 209 -31.69 -4.37 7.42
CA LEU A 209 -30.57 -5.28 7.31
C LEU A 209 -30.24 -5.94 8.65
N GLU A 210 -30.27 -5.19 9.75
CA GLU A 210 -30.10 -5.75 11.10
C GLU A 210 -31.18 -6.80 11.41
N ARG A 211 -32.45 -6.51 11.08
CA ARG A 211 -33.54 -7.50 11.23
C ARG A 211 -33.28 -8.76 10.39
N GLN A 212 -32.87 -8.60 9.14
CA GLN A 212 -32.56 -9.74 8.26
C GLN A 212 -31.38 -10.57 8.80
N LEU A 213 -30.35 -9.94 9.35
CA LEU A 213 -29.24 -10.64 9.99
C LEU A 213 -29.72 -11.45 11.20
N CYS A 214 -30.54 -10.88 12.07
CA CYS A 214 -31.12 -11.62 13.20
C CYS A 214 -31.94 -12.83 12.74
N GLU A 215 -32.71 -12.70 11.65
CA GLU A 215 -33.47 -13.82 11.07
C GLU A 215 -32.55 -14.92 10.52
N MET A 216 -31.50 -14.53 9.79
CA MET A 216 -30.50 -15.48 9.26
C MET A 216 -29.71 -16.17 10.37
N GLU A 217 -29.37 -15.45 11.43
CA GLU A 217 -28.73 -16.02 12.63
C GLU A 217 -29.66 -17.03 13.32
N GLY A 218 -30.95 -16.72 13.44
CA GLY A 218 -31.96 -17.66 13.94
C GLY A 218 -32.04 -18.94 13.10
N CYS A 219 -32.06 -18.81 11.77
CA CYS A 219 -32.02 -19.95 10.85
C CYS A 219 -30.73 -20.77 11.04
N ARG A 220 -29.57 -20.11 11.20
CA ARG A 220 -28.29 -20.77 11.44
C ARG A 220 -28.30 -21.59 12.74
N PHE A 221 -28.83 -21.02 13.82
CA PHE A 221 -28.97 -21.76 15.08
C PHE A 221 -29.90 -22.96 14.93
N ARG A 222 -31.02 -22.82 14.21
CA ARG A 222 -31.92 -23.95 13.96
C ARG A 222 -31.24 -25.08 13.17
N VAL A 223 -30.39 -24.74 12.19
CA VAL A 223 -29.60 -25.74 11.46
C VAL A 223 -28.62 -26.46 12.39
N GLN A 224 -27.92 -25.73 13.26
CA GLN A 224 -27.00 -26.33 14.24
C GLN A 224 -27.72 -27.25 15.23
N GLU A 225 -28.92 -26.87 15.69
CA GLU A 225 -29.76 -27.74 16.51
C GLU A 225 -30.14 -29.02 15.77
N LEU A 226 -30.57 -28.91 14.52
CA LEU A 226 -30.92 -30.07 13.69
C LEU A 226 -29.71 -30.97 13.41
N GLU A 227 -28.53 -30.40 13.19
CA GLU A 227 -27.28 -31.15 13.05
C GLU A 227 -26.96 -31.93 14.33
N ALA A 228 -27.14 -31.32 15.51
CA ALA A 228 -26.98 -31.99 16.79
C ALA A 228 -28.01 -33.12 16.99
N GLU A 229 -29.30 -32.86 16.69
CA GLU A 229 -30.36 -33.87 16.73
C GLU A 229 -30.05 -35.05 15.79
N LEU A 230 -29.52 -34.78 14.58
CA LEU A 230 -29.11 -35.82 13.64
C LEU A 230 -27.95 -36.66 14.16
N LEU A 231 -26.95 -36.03 14.77
CA LEU A 231 -25.82 -36.73 15.39
C LEU A 231 -26.29 -37.63 16.53
N GLU A 232 -27.19 -37.15 17.39
CA GLU A 232 -27.80 -37.95 18.46
C GLU A 232 -28.56 -39.15 17.89
N LEU A 233 -29.41 -38.94 16.87
CA LEU A 233 -30.14 -40.04 16.22
C LEU A 233 -29.20 -41.06 15.57
N GLN A 234 -28.10 -40.62 14.97
CA GLN A 234 -27.08 -41.50 14.40
C GLN A 234 -26.40 -42.33 15.49
N GLN A 235 -26.03 -41.73 16.62
CA GLN A 235 -25.48 -42.44 17.78
C GLN A 235 -26.47 -43.44 18.35
N MET A 236 -27.75 -43.06 18.48
CA MET A 236 -28.82 -43.94 18.96
C MET A 236 -29.05 -45.12 17.99
N LYS A 237 -28.96 -44.88 16.67
CA LYS A 237 -29.01 -45.94 15.65
C LYS A 237 -27.82 -46.90 15.80
N GLN A 238 -26.60 -46.37 15.98
CA GLN A 238 -25.40 -47.18 16.20
C GLN A 238 -25.50 -48.00 17.49
N ALA A 239 -25.91 -47.39 18.60
CA ALA A 239 -26.14 -48.08 19.87
C ALA A 239 -27.19 -49.20 19.72
N LYS A 240 -28.29 -48.94 19.01
CA LYS A 240 -29.31 -49.94 18.71
C LYS A 240 -28.75 -51.10 17.86
N THR A 241 -27.91 -50.81 16.86
CA THR A 241 -27.26 -51.87 16.07
C THR A 241 -26.29 -52.71 16.90
N TYR A 242 -25.57 -52.11 17.85
CA TYR A 242 -24.70 -52.84 18.77
C TYR A 242 -25.49 -53.71 19.76
N LEU A 243 -26.67 -53.26 20.21
CA LEU A 243 -27.50 -53.98 21.18
C LEU A 243 -28.41 -55.06 20.56
N LEU A 244 -28.86 -54.90 19.31
CA LEU A 244 -29.70 -55.88 18.61
C LEU A 244 -28.95 -56.74 17.58
N GLY A 245 -27.70 -56.39 17.26
CA GLY A 245 -26.86 -57.17 16.34
C GLY A 245 -26.48 -58.50 16.96
N ARG A 246 -26.90 -59.61 16.34
CA ARG A 246 -26.31 -60.93 16.60
C ARG A 246 -24.80 -60.83 16.33
N GLU A 247 -23.99 -61.61 17.06
CA GLU A 247 -22.52 -61.49 17.17
C GLU A 247 -21.75 -61.26 15.84
N ASP A 248 -22.32 -61.69 14.71
CA ASP A 248 -21.76 -61.50 13.36
C ASP A 248 -21.91 -60.06 12.77
N HIS A 249 -22.85 -59.24 13.25
CA HIS A 249 -23.08 -57.87 12.76
C HIS A 249 -22.33 -56.79 13.56
N LEU A 250 -21.68 -57.17 14.67
CA LEU A 250 -20.94 -56.24 15.52
C LEU A 250 -19.69 -55.68 14.80
N ALA A 251 -19.01 -56.53 14.03
CA ALA A 251 -17.84 -56.14 13.23
C ALA A 251 -18.22 -55.15 12.11
N GLU A 252 -19.37 -55.34 11.49
CA GLU A 252 -19.90 -54.47 10.44
C GLU A 252 -20.36 -53.11 11.00
N ALA A 253 -20.95 -53.12 12.20
CA ALA A 253 -21.35 -51.90 12.91
C ALA A 253 -20.17 -51.02 13.36
N LEU A 254 -19.03 -51.62 13.74
CA LEU A 254 -17.80 -50.89 14.11
C LEU A 254 -17.06 -50.29 12.91
N LEU A 255 -17.23 -50.85 11.70
CA LEU A 255 -16.60 -50.38 10.46
C LEU A 255 -17.42 -49.28 9.75
N ALA A 256 -18.74 -49.21 9.98
CA ALA A 256 -19.63 -48.26 9.30
C ALA A 256 -19.30 -46.77 9.51
N PRO A 257 -18.90 -46.29 10.72
CA PRO A 257 -18.53 -44.88 10.93
C PRO A 257 -17.26 -44.45 10.19
N LEU A 258 -16.39 -45.40 9.82
CA LEU A 258 -15.15 -45.12 9.07
C LEU A 258 -15.41 -45.03 7.55
N THR A 259 -16.51 -45.61 7.06
CA THR A 259 -16.92 -45.56 5.65
C THR A 259 -17.85 -44.41 5.30
N GLN A 260 -18.48 -43.77 6.30
CA GLN A 260 -19.31 -42.58 6.09
C GLN A 260 -18.51 -41.31 6.41
N ALA A 261 -17.53 -41.00 5.55
CA ALA A 261 -17.14 -39.61 5.35
C ALA A 261 -18.33 -38.87 4.69
N PRO A 262 -18.50 -37.55 4.90
CA PRO A 262 -19.59 -36.80 4.27
C PRO A 262 -19.32 -36.74 2.77
N GLU A 263 -19.88 -37.68 2.01
CA GLU A 263 -19.99 -37.54 0.56
C GLU A 263 -21.00 -36.41 0.30
N ALA A 264 -20.53 -35.43 -0.47
CA ALA A 264 -21.32 -34.31 -0.94
C ALA A 264 -22.60 -34.80 -1.63
N ASP A 265 -23.68 -34.02 -1.46
CA ASP A 265 -24.94 -34.16 -2.18
C ASP A 265 -24.72 -34.36 -3.70
N ASP A 266 -24.85 -35.61 -4.16
CA ASP A 266 -25.11 -35.94 -5.55
C ASP A 266 -26.54 -36.51 -5.65
N PRO A 267 -27.44 -35.89 -6.43
CA PRO A 267 -28.81 -36.35 -6.55
C PRO A 267 -28.86 -37.61 -7.41
N GLN A 268 -29.13 -38.75 -6.78
CA GLN A 268 -29.39 -40.00 -7.47
C GLN A 268 -30.70 -39.91 -8.27
N PRO A 269 -30.72 -40.25 -9.58
CA PRO A 269 -31.92 -40.17 -10.39
C PRO A 269 -32.85 -41.34 -10.07
N GLY A 270 -34.11 -41.01 -9.78
CA GLY A 270 -35.18 -41.96 -9.56
C GLY A 270 -35.46 -42.82 -10.79
N ILE A 271 -35.71 -44.10 -10.52
CA ILE A 271 -36.27 -45.08 -11.46
C ILE A 271 -37.69 -44.64 -11.76
N GLY A 272 -37.94 -44.19 -12.99
CA GLY A 272 -39.27 -43.90 -13.51
C GLY A 272 -39.84 -45.11 -14.23
N ASP A 273 -41.01 -45.55 -13.78
CA ASP A 273 -41.90 -46.43 -14.52
C ASP A 273 -42.90 -45.61 -15.34
N ASP A 274 -43.16 -46.14 -16.52
CA ASP A 274 -44.37 -46.02 -17.33
C ASP A 274 -44.68 -44.72 -18.11
N SER A 275 -45.49 -44.93 -19.13
CA SER A 275 -45.47 -44.37 -20.47
C SER A 275 -46.78 -43.65 -20.79
N GLY A 276 -46.73 -42.58 -21.59
CA GLY A 276 -47.93 -41.87 -22.06
C GLY A 276 -47.61 -40.63 -22.91
N PRO A 277 -48.08 -40.53 -24.17
CA PRO A 277 -47.73 -39.47 -25.12
C PRO A 277 -48.83 -38.41 -25.28
N GLN A 278 -48.46 -37.16 -25.60
CA GLN A 278 -48.96 -36.37 -26.76
C GLN A 278 -48.62 -34.87 -26.66
N ASP A 279 -48.21 -34.34 -27.82
CA ASP A 279 -48.54 -33.06 -28.48
C ASP A 279 -48.70 -31.78 -27.62
N GLY A 280 -48.08 -30.64 -27.90
CA GLY A 280 -47.41 -30.14 -29.09
C GLY A 280 -47.45 -28.60 -29.05
N VAL A 281 -46.63 -27.97 -29.90
CA VAL A 281 -46.70 -26.59 -30.42
C VAL A 281 -45.72 -25.54 -29.84
N SER A 282 -44.76 -25.22 -30.73
CA SER A 282 -44.09 -23.93 -31.01
C SER A 282 -42.75 -23.55 -30.35
N SER A 283 -41.68 -23.91 -31.05
CA SER A 283 -40.38 -23.21 -31.24
C SER A 283 -40.55 -21.70 -31.55
N PRO A 284 -39.54 -20.80 -31.41
CA PRO A 284 -38.12 -21.01 -31.79
C PRO A 284 -37.03 -20.27 -30.98
N ALA A 285 -35.83 -20.85 -30.88
CA ALA A 285 -34.53 -20.18 -31.07
C ALA A 285 -33.36 -21.03 -30.54
N ALA A 286 -32.34 -21.17 -31.38
CA ALA A 286 -30.92 -21.34 -31.05
C ALA A 286 -30.49 -22.50 -30.10
N SER A 287 -30.00 -23.59 -30.72
CA SER A 287 -28.60 -24.07 -30.59
C SER A 287 -28.05 -24.53 -29.22
N PRO A 288 -26.97 -25.33 -29.19
CA PRO A 288 -27.02 -26.71 -28.71
C PRO A 288 -26.33 -26.93 -27.35
N GLY A 289 -26.56 -28.13 -26.81
CA GLY A 289 -26.15 -28.60 -25.49
C GLY A 289 -24.77 -28.16 -25.00
N HIS A 290 -24.78 -27.66 -23.76
CA HIS A 290 -23.57 -27.44 -22.99
C HIS A 290 -23.10 -28.77 -22.38
N ALA A 291 -22.50 -29.62 -23.22
CA ALA A 291 -21.55 -30.61 -22.73
C ALA A 291 -20.40 -29.84 -22.06
N VAL A 292 -20.28 -29.96 -20.74
CA VAL A 292 -19.20 -29.35 -19.97
C VAL A 292 -17.87 -29.84 -20.54
N ARG A 293 -17.13 -28.90 -21.14
CA ARG A 293 -15.84 -29.13 -21.76
C ARG A 293 -14.86 -29.60 -20.70
N LYS A 294 -14.43 -30.86 -20.83
CA LYS A 294 -13.19 -31.34 -20.21
C LYS A 294 -12.03 -30.53 -20.80
N SER A 295 -11.24 -29.98 -19.90
CA SER A 295 -9.98 -29.27 -20.13
C SER A 295 -9.07 -30.03 -21.12
N CYS A 296 -8.62 -29.35 -22.17
CA CYS A 296 -7.60 -29.86 -23.09
C CYS A 296 -6.27 -29.16 -22.77
N SER A 297 -5.39 -29.87 -22.07
CA SER A 297 -4.00 -29.43 -21.82
C SER A 297 -2.97 -30.45 -22.32
N ASP A 298 -3.20 -31.04 -23.50
CA ASP A 298 -2.23 -31.99 -24.12
C ASP A 298 -1.79 -31.64 -25.55
N THR A 299 -2.32 -30.58 -26.16
CA THR A 299 -1.95 -30.18 -27.54
C THR A 299 -0.82 -29.12 -27.61
N ALA A 300 -0.36 -28.61 -26.47
CA ALA A 300 0.68 -27.57 -26.41
C ALA A 300 2.12 -28.14 -26.32
N LEU A 301 2.31 -29.38 -25.88
CA LEU A 301 3.66 -29.95 -25.68
C LEU A 301 4.24 -30.58 -26.95
N ASN A 302 3.40 -31.08 -27.86
CA ASN A 302 3.87 -31.66 -29.13
C ASN A 302 4.39 -30.63 -30.13
N ALA A 303 3.98 -29.37 -30.02
CA ALA A 303 4.47 -28.28 -30.89
C ALA A 303 5.88 -27.79 -30.52
N ILE A 304 6.34 -28.03 -29.28
CA ILE A 304 7.66 -27.58 -28.79
C ILE A 304 8.75 -28.61 -29.11
N VAL A 305 8.39 -29.90 -29.24
CA VAL A 305 9.33 -30.99 -29.54
C VAL A 305 9.69 -31.08 -31.02
N ALA A 306 8.87 -30.53 -31.93
CA ALA A 306 9.08 -30.64 -33.37
C ALA A 306 10.05 -29.62 -33.99
N LYS A 307 10.66 -28.72 -33.20
CA LYS A 307 11.56 -27.67 -33.72
C LYS A 307 12.99 -27.84 -33.17
N ASP A 308 13.87 -28.30 -34.07
CA ASP A 308 15.33 -28.39 -34.01
C ASP A 308 15.99 -29.54 -33.19
N PRO A 309 16.33 -30.68 -33.85
CA PRO A 309 17.09 -31.77 -33.21
C PRO A 309 18.62 -31.56 -33.15
N ALA A 310 19.19 -30.43 -33.62
CA ALA A 310 20.64 -30.32 -33.83
C ALA A 310 21.44 -29.52 -32.77
N SER A 311 20.82 -28.93 -31.75
CA SER A 311 21.50 -27.93 -30.89
C SER A 311 21.45 -28.19 -29.37
N ARG A 312 21.41 -29.45 -28.91
CA ARG A 312 21.42 -29.75 -27.46
C ARG A 312 22.34 -30.88 -26.99
N HIS A 313 23.28 -31.36 -27.81
CA HIS A 313 24.07 -32.56 -27.47
C HIS A 313 25.35 -32.33 -26.65
N ALA A 314 25.67 -31.12 -26.16
CA ALA A 314 26.93 -30.89 -25.42
C ALA A 314 26.79 -30.33 -23.99
N GLY A 315 25.59 -29.95 -23.55
CA GLY A 315 25.42 -29.27 -22.25
C GLY A 315 24.55 -29.96 -21.20
N ASN A 316 23.84 -31.04 -21.54
CA ASN A 316 22.75 -31.58 -20.69
C ASN A 316 23.09 -32.86 -19.92
N LEU A 317 24.26 -33.46 -20.10
CA LEU A 317 24.63 -34.69 -19.37
C LEU A 317 24.95 -34.42 -17.89
N THR A 318 25.27 -33.19 -17.49
CA THR A 318 25.55 -32.84 -16.08
C THR A 318 24.30 -32.44 -15.30
N LEU A 319 23.23 -32.01 -15.97
CA LEU A 319 21.96 -31.63 -15.31
C LEU A 319 21.06 -32.85 -15.03
N HIS A 320 21.16 -33.91 -15.84
CA HIS A 320 20.39 -35.13 -15.62
C HIS A 320 20.86 -35.96 -14.42
N ALA A 321 22.13 -35.86 -14.02
CA ALA A 321 22.64 -36.57 -12.83
C ALA A 321 22.06 -36.04 -11.50
N ASN A 322 21.61 -34.78 -11.48
CA ASN A 322 20.99 -34.16 -10.31
C ASN A 322 19.46 -34.26 -10.33
N SER A 323 18.82 -34.25 -11.51
CA SER A 323 17.36 -34.38 -11.60
C SER A 323 16.87 -35.83 -11.38
N VAL A 324 17.67 -36.84 -11.74
CA VAL A 324 17.30 -38.25 -11.47
C VAL A 324 17.35 -38.58 -9.97
N ARG A 325 18.24 -37.93 -9.19
CA ARG A 325 18.23 -38.05 -7.71
C ARG A 325 17.02 -37.39 -7.06
N LYS A 326 16.39 -36.41 -7.72
CA LYS A 326 15.21 -35.67 -7.21
C LYS A 326 13.88 -36.37 -7.44
N ARG A 327 13.82 -37.44 -8.24
CA ARG A 327 12.58 -38.18 -8.54
C ARG A 327 12.05 -39.04 -7.38
N GLY A 328 12.71 -39.01 -6.22
CA GLY A 328 12.29 -39.69 -4.98
C GLY A 328 12.39 -38.81 -3.72
N MET A 329 12.45 -37.49 -3.88
CA MET A 329 12.53 -36.56 -2.74
C MET A 329 11.15 -35.95 -2.48
N SER A 330 10.71 -35.95 -1.22
CA SER A 330 9.44 -35.33 -0.79
C SER A 330 9.41 -33.85 -1.19
N ILE A 331 8.23 -33.35 -1.60
CA ILE A 331 7.99 -31.95 -1.96
C ILE A 331 8.49 -31.01 -0.86
N LEU A 332 8.39 -31.41 0.41
CA LEU A 332 8.95 -30.66 1.54
C LEU A 332 10.47 -30.49 1.46
N ARG A 333 11.22 -31.53 1.08
CA ARG A 333 12.68 -31.43 0.97
C ARG A 333 13.10 -30.58 -0.23
N GLU A 334 12.31 -30.56 -1.30
CA GLU A 334 12.53 -29.64 -2.42
C GLU A 334 12.24 -28.19 -2.03
N VAL A 335 11.17 -27.95 -1.28
CA VAL A 335 10.85 -26.63 -0.71
C VAL A 335 11.93 -26.20 0.28
N ASP A 336 12.42 -27.10 1.12
CA ASP A 336 13.53 -26.84 2.05
C ASP A 336 14.81 -26.50 1.27
N GLU A 337 15.17 -27.25 0.23
CA GLU A 337 16.32 -26.91 -0.61
C GLU A 337 16.16 -25.55 -1.28
N GLN A 338 14.94 -25.21 -1.73
CA GLN A 338 14.66 -23.90 -2.30
C GLN A 338 14.74 -22.79 -1.24
N TYR A 339 14.29 -23.05 -0.02
CA TYR A 339 14.38 -22.13 1.11
C TYR A 339 15.83 -21.91 1.56
N HIS A 340 16.64 -22.97 1.63
CA HIS A 340 18.06 -22.89 1.95
C HIS A 340 18.85 -22.19 0.83
N ALA A 341 18.57 -22.47 -0.44
CA ALA A 341 19.19 -21.75 -1.56
C ALA A 341 18.79 -20.27 -1.59
N LEU A 342 17.57 -19.94 -1.16
CA LEU A 342 17.11 -18.57 -1.02
C LEU A 342 17.79 -17.88 0.17
N LEU A 343 17.89 -18.56 1.31
CA LEU A 343 18.65 -18.13 2.49
C LEU A 343 20.10 -17.83 2.14
N GLU A 344 20.80 -18.73 1.44
CA GLU A 344 22.16 -18.53 0.97
C GLU A 344 22.28 -17.27 0.10
N LYS A 345 21.33 -17.03 -0.81
CA LYS A 345 21.30 -15.79 -1.62
C LYS A 345 21.06 -14.53 -0.78
N TYR A 346 20.20 -14.60 0.23
CA TYR A 346 19.99 -13.50 1.18
C TYR A 346 21.23 -13.27 2.04
N GLU A 347 21.89 -14.33 2.51
CA GLU A 347 23.14 -14.26 3.25
C GLU A 347 24.28 -13.72 2.40
N GLU A 348 24.35 -14.07 1.12
CA GLU A 348 25.27 -13.45 0.16
C GLU A 348 24.99 -11.96 -0.04
N LEU A 349 23.72 -11.57 -0.16
CA LEU A 349 23.30 -10.16 -0.25
C LEU A 349 23.65 -9.39 1.03
N LEU A 350 23.36 -9.96 2.19
CA LEU A 350 23.73 -9.40 3.49
C LEU A 350 25.24 -9.36 3.68
N SER A 351 25.96 -10.35 3.16
CA SER A 351 27.43 -10.38 3.16
C SER A 351 28.01 -9.34 2.22
N LYS A 352 27.40 -9.07 1.06
CA LYS A 352 27.76 -7.97 0.16
C LYS A 352 27.47 -6.61 0.79
N CYS A 353 26.37 -6.46 1.51
CA CYS A 353 26.05 -5.26 2.30
C CYS A 353 27.01 -5.09 3.49
N ARG A 354 27.42 -6.18 4.16
CA ARG A 354 28.40 -6.16 5.25
C ARG A 354 29.83 -5.93 4.74
N GLN A 355 30.19 -6.44 3.57
CA GLN A 355 31.46 -6.13 2.91
C GLN A 355 31.51 -4.66 2.48
N HIS A 356 30.39 -4.09 2.02
CA HIS A 356 30.24 -2.64 1.83
C HIS A 356 30.32 -1.87 3.16
N GLY A 357 29.76 -2.40 4.25
CA GLY A 357 29.84 -1.80 5.59
C GLY A 357 31.22 -1.94 6.28
N ALA A 358 32.03 -2.94 5.91
CA ALA A 358 33.36 -3.14 6.47
C ALA A 358 34.39 -2.15 5.90
N GLY A 359 34.16 -1.61 4.70
CA GLY A 359 34.90 -0.48 4.15
C GLY A 359 34.50 0.89 4.72
N VAL A 360 33.34 0.98 5.40
CA VAL A 360 32.76 2.24 5.90
C VAL A 360 32.27 2.06 7.34
N ARG A 361 33.20 2.08 8.29
CA ARG A 361 32.86 2.26 9.71
C ARG A 361 32.51 3.74 9.95
N HIS A 362 31.22 4.06 9.95
CA HIS A 362 30.75 5.29 10.57
C HIS A 362 30.98 5.20 12.10
N ALA A 363 31.92 5.99 12.60
CA ALA A 363 31.99 6.31 14.03
C ALA A 363 30.70 7.05 14.42
N GLY A 364 30.07 6.59 15.50
CA GLY A 364 28.70 6.90 15.85
C GLY A 364 28.42 8.38 16.16
N VAL A 365 27.16 8.76 15.92
CA VAL A 365 26.57 9.96 16.50
C VAL A 365 25.49 9.51 17.47
N GLN A 366 25.82 9.65 18.75
CA GLN A 366 24.93 9.58 19.89
C GLN A 366 23.83 10.64 19.76
N THR A 367 22.59 10.29 20.09
CA THR A 367 21.52 11.24 20.35
C THR A 367 21.41 11.53 21.85
N SER A 368 20.90 12.73 22.18
CA SER A 368 20.60 13.34 23.50
C SER A 368 21.78 14.08 24.16
N ARG A 369 21.71 15.35 24.64
CA ARG A 369 20.62 16.26 25.11
C ARG A 369 21.14 17.75 25.11
N PRO A 370 20.31 18.77 25.46
CA PRO A 370 20.46 20.20 25.11
C PRO A 370 21.19 21.05 26.17
N ILE A 371 21.74 22.23 25.80
CA ILE A 371 21.88 23.45 26.64
C ILE A 371 22.18 24.68 25.76
N SER A 372 21.34 25.70 25.94
CA SER A 372 21.55 27.16 25.93
C SER A 372 22.94 27.74 25.64
N ARG A 373 23.00 28.70 24.69
CA ARG A 373 23.50 30.09 24.81
C ARG A 373 24.08 30.61 23.49
N ASP A 374 23.36 31.58 22.94
CA ASP A 374 23.81 32.85 22.35
C ASP A 374 25.30 32.99 21.98
N SER A 375 25.59 33.32 20.72
CA SER A 375 26.79 34.04 20.27
C SER A 375 26.60 34.52 18.83
N SER A 376 25.93 35.67 18.69
CA SER A 376 26.05 36.52 17.51
C SER A 376 27.41 37.22 17.54
N TRP A 377 28.28 36.93 16.58
CA TRP A 377 29.41 37.79 16.24
C TRP A 377 29.25 38.25 14.79
N ARG A 378 28.84 39.50 14.68
CA ARG A 378 29.06 40.35 13.52
C ARG A 378 30.55 40.72 13.47
N ASP A 379 30.95 41.26 12.32
CA ASP A 379 32.22 41.94 12.01
C ASP A 379 33.33 41.00 11.48
N LEU A 380 34.02 41.24 10.37
CA LEU A 380 34.42 42.49 9.71
C LEU A 380 34.55 42.30 8.19
N ARG A 381 34.22 43.38 7.47
CA ARG A 381 34.59 43.63 6.07
C ARG A 381 35.69 44.70 6.09
N ALA A 382 36.85 44.41 5.49
CA ALA A 382 37.89 45.35 5.01
C ALA A 382 39.03 44.50 4.43
N GLY A 383 39.67 44.76 3.29
CA GLY A 383 39.64 45.82 2.29
C GLY A 383 40.71 45.47 1.23
N GLU A 384 40.56 46.03 0.02
CA GLU A 384 41.60 46.39 -0.99
C GLU A 384 42.60 45.29 -1.47
N GLU A 385 43.19 45.25 -2.67
CA GLU A 385 43.10 45.81 -4.02
C GLU A 385 44.21 45.03 -4.81
N GLY A 386 44.12 44.92 -6.14
CA GLY A 386 45.33 44.89 -6.99
C GLY A 386 45.96 43.55 -7.46
N LEU A 387 45.90 43.35 -8.79
CA LEU A 387 46.81 42.59 -9.68
C LEU A 387 46.88 41.04 -9.62
N GLY A 388 46.39 40.38 -10.68
CA GLY A 388 46.91 39.07 -11.10
C GLY A 388 45.96 38.13 -11.86
N GLU A 389 45.19 38.59 -12.84
CA GLU A 389 44.12 37.79 -13.48
C GLU A 389 44.59 36.55 -14.26
N THR A 390 45.87 36.40 -14.65
CA THR A 390 46.31 35.22 -15.43
C THR A 390 46.98 34.11 -14.61
N LYS A 391 47.28 34.37 -13.32
CA LYS A 391 47.81 33.36 -12.39
C LYS A 391 46.69 32.76 -11.53
N ALA A 392 45.66 33.54 -11.23
CA ALA A 392 44.50 33.11 -10.46
C ALA A 392 43.71 32.01 -11.17
N GLU A 393 43.49 32.08 -12.50
CA GLU A 393 42.72 31.07 -13.23
C GLU A 393 43.42 29.71 -13.30
N LYS A 394 44.75 29.69 -13.44
CA LYS A 394 45.52 28.43 -13.43
C LYS A 394 45.62 27.84 -12.03
N SER A 395 45.79 28.65 -10.98
CA SER A 395 45.72 28.17 -9.60
C SER A 395 44.31 27.74 -9.20
N LEU A 396 43.25 28.42 -9.68
CA LEU A 396 41.86 28.04 -9.43
C LEU A 396 41.47 26.77 -10.18
N SER A 397 41.86 26.62 -11.44
CA SER A 397 41.61 25.38 -12.21
C SER A 397 42.39 24.20 -11.63
N GLN A 398 43.65 24.40 -11.24
CA GLN A 398 44.46 23.36 -10.60
C GLN A 398 43.98 23.05 -9.18
N HIS A 399 43.40 24.02 -8.45
CA HIS A 399 42.76 23.80 -7.15
C HIS A 399 41.40 23.14 -7.28
N VAL A 400 40.60 23.48 -8.29
CA VAL A 400 39.31 22.83 -8.61
C VAL A 400 39.53 21.40 -9.08
N GLU A 401 40.53 21.14 -9.92
CA GLU A 401 40.87 19.77 -10.37
C GLU A 401 41.49 18.93 -9.25
N ALA A 402 42.27 19.54 -8.34
CA ALA A 402 42.76 18.88 -7.13
C ALA A 402 41.63 18.63 -6.10
N VAL A 403 40.64 19.52 -6.02
CA VAL A 403 39.45 19.36 -5.17
C VAL A 403 38.50 18.32 -5.77
N ASP A 404 38.31 18.26 -7.09
CA ASP A 404 37.51 17.22 -7.75
C ASP A 404 38.18 15.85 -7.64
N LYS A 405 39.52 15.74 -7.77
CA LYS A 405 40.25 14.49 -7.51
C LYS A 405 40.21 14.06 -6.04
N ARG A 406 40.19 15.01 -5.09
CA ARG A 406 39.98 14.73 -3.65
C ARG A 406 38.54 14.35 -3.33
N LEU A 407 37.57 14.88 -4.10
CA LEU A 407 36.15 14.64 -3.91
C LEU A 407 35.68 13.37 -4.63
N GLU A 408 36.34 12.92 -5.70
CA GLU A 408 36.07 11.64 -6.39
C GLU A 408 36.24 10.43 -5.47
N GLN A 409 37.18 10.49 -4.50
CA GLN A 409 37.35 9.46 -3.48
C GLN A 409 36.23 9.44 -2.41
N SER A 410 35.31 10.40 -2.42
CA SER A 410 34.25 10.54 -1.41
C SER A 410 32.91 11.01 -1.99
N GLN A 411 32.67 10.88 -3.31
CA GLN A 411 31.34 11.15 -3.86
C GLN A 411 30.43 9.93 -3.67
N PRO A 412 29.23 10.12 -3.08
CA PRO A 412 28.23 9.06 -3.03
C PRO A 412 27.75 8.69 -4.44
N GLU A 413 27.54 7.40 -4.67
CA GLU A 413 27.30 6.79 -6.00
C GLU A 413 26.15 7.44 -6.79
N TYR A 414 25.14 7.98 -6.09
CA TYR A 414 24.04 8.68 -6.74
C TYR A 414 24.53 9.87 -7.58
N LYS A 415 25.61 10.55 -7.18
CA LYS A 415 26.13 11.72 -7.89
C LYS A 415 26.87 11.33 -9.19
N ALA A 416 27.49 10.15 -9.22
CA ALA A 416 28.04 9.55 -10.44
C ALA A 416 26.91 9.12 -11.39
N LEU A 417 25.87 8.49 -10.86
CA LEU A 417 24.66 8.15 -11.62
C LEU A 417 23.97 9.38 -12.21
N PHE A 418 23.86 10.48 -11.45
CA PHE A 418 23.32 11.73 -11.98
C PHE A 418 24.17 12.30 -13.12
N LYS A 419 25.51 12.24 -13.02
CA LYS A 419 26.40 12.63 -14.12
C LYS A 419 26.24 11.71 -15.35
N GLU A 420 26.10 10.40 -15.14
CA GLU A 420 25.89 9.43 -16.23
C GLU A 420 24.52 9.59 -16.90
N ILE A 421 23.46 9.81 -16.12
CA ILE A 421 22.11 10.09 -16.63
C ILE A 421 22.11 11.41 -17.40
N PHE A 422 22.71 12.46 -16.85
CA PHE A 422 22.74 13.77 -17.50
C PHE A 422 23.56 13.75 -18.79
N SER A 423 24.70 13.05 -18.81
CA SER A 423 25.50 12.87 -20.02
C SER A 423 24.78 12.03 -21.08
N ARG A 424 24.08 10.95 -20.68
CA ARG A 424 23.21 10.19 -21.60
C ARG A 424 22.10 11.07 -22.18
N ILE A 425 21.40 11.85 -21.35
CA ILE A 425 20.35 12.77 -21.80
C ILE A 425 20.92 13.82 -22.77
N GLN A 426 22.08 14.40 -22.49
CA GLN A 426 22.72 15.34 -23.40
C GLN A 426 23.13 14.70 -24.73
N LYS A 427 23.66 13.47 -24.69
CA LYS A 427 24.01 12.71 -25.90
C LYS A 427 22.77 12.41 -26.74
N THR A 428 21.69 11.94 -26.13
CA THR A 428 20.42 11.72 -26.81
C THR A 428 19.85 13.02 -27.37
N LYS A 429 19.98 14.15 -26.67
CA LYS A 429 19.57 15.48 -27.18
C LYS A 429 20.40 15.90 -28.40
N ALA A 430 21.70 15.65 -28.39
CA ALA A 430 22.59 15.94 -29.52
C ALA A 430 22.26 15.03 -30.73
N ASP A 431 22.00 13.74 -30.51
CA ASP A 431 21.63 12.79 -31.56
C ASP A 431 20.27 13.13 -32.19
N ILE A 432 19.28 13.57 -31.39
CA ILE A 432 17.98 14.05 -31.87
C ILE A 432 18.16 15.34 -32.69
N ASN A 433 19.03 16.25 -32.27
CA ASN A 433 19.30 17.47 -33.03
C ASN A 433 20.04 17.16 -34.34
N ALA A 434 21.01 16.24 -34.33
CA ALA A 434 21.75 15.82 -35.52
C ALA A 434 20.83 15.11 -36.55
N THR A 435 19.92 14.26 -36.09
CA THR A 435 18.91 13.61 -36.95
C THR A 435 17.91 14.62 -37.52
N LYS A 436 17.45 15.60 -36.73
CA LYS A 436 16.60 16.71 -37.22
C LYS A 436 17.30 17.53 -38.32
N VAL A 437 18.57 17.87 -38.14
CA VAL A 437 19.35 18.61 -39.15
C VAL A 437 19.55 17.77 -40.43
N LYS A 438 19.79 16.45 -40.30
CA LYS A 438 19.89 15.54 -41.45
C LYS A 438 18.56 15.41 -42.21
N THR A 439 17.42 15.38 -41.53
CA THR A 439 16.10 15.33 -42.18
C THR A 439 15.71 16.64 -42.88
N HIS A 440 16.24 17.79 -42.43
CA HIS A 440 16.05 19.08 -43.10
C HIS A 440 17.02 19.32 -44.26
N SER A 441 18.15 18.61 -44.33
CA SER A 441 19.12 18.69 -45.43
C SER A 441 18.79 17.76 -46.62
N SER A 442 17.81 16.86 -46.49
CA SER A 442 17.41 15.92 -47.54
C SER A 442 16.03 16.22 -48.13
N LYS A 443 15.62 17.50 -48.11
CA LYS A 443 14.44 18.00 -48.82
C LYS A 443 14.82 19.11 -49.80
#